data_AF-A0A1Q2CX43-F1
#
_entry.id   AF-A0A1Q2CX43-F1
#
_cell.length_a   1.000
_cell.length_b   1.000
_cell.length_c   1.000
_cell.angle_alpha   90.00
_cell.angle_beta   90.00
_cell.angle_gamma   90.00
#
_symmetry.space_group_name_H-M   'P 1'
#
loop_
_entity.id
_entity.type
_entity.pdbx_description
1 polymer ?
#
loop_
_entity_poly.entity_id
_entity_poly.type
_entity_poly.pdbx_seq_one_letter_code
_entity_poly.pdbx_strand_id
1 'polypeptide(L)'
;MNEPRRGIELGRVIELARADLARHHMSLEIGLFDLRSRRWLTGGGADPEGFPTDGYVLALGANETLLLASTPADVLTEEIVSLIQDRVIDETGRPWPTVQVDGETPAVLEPRLVDGTLVWMSHGTPVARLGQLAPEA
;
A
#
# COMPACT_ATOMS: atom_id res chain seq x y z
N MET A 1 9.73 15.05 -13.97
CA MET A 1 8.85 13.86 -14.00
C MET A 1 7.42 14.35 -14.16
N ASN A 2 6.62 13.80 -15.06
CA ASN A 2 5.29 14.35 -15.37
C ASN A 2 4.29 13.89 -14.28
N GLU A 3 3.94 14.78 -13.34
CA GLU A 3 3.11 14.48 -12.15
C GLU A 3 1.80 13.71 -12.40
N PRO A 4 1.05 13.90 -13.51
CA PRO A 4 -0.14 13.11 -13.79
C PRO A 4 0.15 11.61 -13.91
N ARG A 5 1.35 11.25 -14.37
CA ARG A 5 1.78 9.85 -14.48
C ARG A 5 2.04 9.23 -13.11
N ARG A 6 2.56 10.02 -12.17
CA ARG A 6 2.86 9.57 -10.82
C ARG A 6 1.59 9.18 -10.05
N GLY A 7 0.55 10.02 -10.09
CA GLY A 7 -0.71 9.69 -9.43
C GLY A 7 -1.33 8.38 -9.96
N ILE A 8 -1.22 8.14 -11.27
CA ILE A 8 -1.68 6.87 -11.89
C ILE A 8 -0.87 5.68 -11.38
N GLU A 9 0.46 5.83 -11.27
CA GLU A 9 1.35 4.78 -10.76
C GLU A 9 1.03 4.44 -9.30
N LEU A 10 0.84 5.45 -8.43
CA LEU A 10 0.46 5.23 -7.02
C LEU A 10 -0.94 4.59 -6.91
N GLY A 11 -1.91 5.02 -7.72
CA GLY A 11 -3.23 4.40 -7.77
C GLY A 11 -3.15 2.92 -8.15
N ARG A 12 -2.28 2.56 -9.10
CA ARG A 12 -2.04 1.16 -9.49
C ARG A 12 -1.45 0.32 -8.36
N VAL A 13 -0.57 0.88 -7.54
CA VAL A 13 -0.01 0.20 -6.35
C VAL A 13 -1.12 -0.18 -5.38
N ILE A 14 -2.09 0.71 -5.15
CA ILE A 14 -3.26 0.44 -4.30
C ILE A 14 -4.11 -0.71 -4.87
N GLU A 15 -4.35 -0.73 -6.18
CA GLU A 15 -5.11 -1.83 -6.80
C GLU A 15 -4.39 -3.19 -6.68
N LEU A 16 -3.06 -3.20 -6.75
CA LEU A 16 -2.28 -4.41 -6.51
C LEU A 16 -2.37 -4.86 -5.05
N ALA A 17 -2.29 -3.94 -4.08
CA ALA A 17 -2.45 -4.26 -2.67
C ALA A 17 -3.88 -4.79 -2.37
N ARG A 18 -4.91 -4.18 -2.96
CA ARG A 18 -6.30 -4.68 -2.89
C ARG A 18 -6.42 -6.10 -3.43
N ALA A 19 -5.72 -6.42 -4.51
CA ALA A 19 -5.73 -7.77 -5.07
C ALA A 19 -5.12 -8.80 -4.12
N ASP A 20 -4.06 -8.46 -3.38
CA ASP A 20 -3.50 -9.34 -2.35
C ASP A 20 -4.45 -9.49 -1.16
N LEU A 21 -5.03 -8.40 -0.66
CA LEU A 21 -6.04 -8.46 0.41
C LEU A 21 -7.22 -9.38 0.03
N ALA A 22 -7.74 -9.22 -1.19
CA ALA A 22 -8.87 -10.00 -1.68
C ALA A 22 -8.58 -11.50 -1.74
N ARG A 23 -7.34 -11.90 -2.07
CA ARG A 23 -6.92 -13.32 -2.08
C ARG A 23 -6.91 -13.94 -0.69
N HIS A 24 -6.73 -13.13 0.35
CA HIS A 24 -6.80 -13.56 1.75
C HIS A 24 -8.17 -13.26 2.39
N HIS A 25 -9.20 -13.03 1.57
CA HIS A 25 -10.55 -12.71 2.03
C HIS A 25 -10.64 -11.49 2.96
N MET A 26 -9.71 -10.55 2.82
CA MET A 26 -9.71 -9.29 3.54
C MET A 26 -10.17 -8.16 2.63
N SER A 27 -10.77 -7.16 3.23
CA SER A 27 -11.19 -5.93 2.55
C SER A 27 -10.85 -4.74 3.42
N LEU A 28 -10.18 -3.76 2.83
CA LEU A 28 -9.91 -2.46 3.45
C LEU A 28 -10.45 -1.35 2.55
N GLU A 29 -11.08 -0.35 3.15
CA GLU A 29 -11.44 0.88 2.45
C GLU A 29 -10.18 1.72 2.25
N ILE A 30 -9.68 1.76 1.01
CA ILE A 30 -8.46 2.46 0.63
C ILE A 30 -8.78 3.53 -0.42
N GLY A 31 -8.46 4.78 -0.13
CA GLY A 31 -8.57 5.88 -1.07
C GLY A 31 -7.23 6.59 -1.25
N LEU A 32 -7.03 7.19 -2.43
CA LEU A 32 -5.90 8.09 -2.68
C LEU A 32 -6.42 9.38 -3.29
N PHE A 33 -6.24 10.49 -2.58
CA PHE A 33 -6.64 11.81 -3.05
C PHE A 33 -5.40 12.60 -3.50
N ASP A 34 -5.48 13.28 -4.64
CA ASP A 34 -4.45 14.21 -5.11
C ASP A 34 -4.84 15.63 -4.69
N LEU A 35 -4.07 16.23 -3.77
CA LEU A 35 -4.34 17.56 -3.24
C LEU A 35 -4.22 18.66 -4.29
N ARG A 36 -3.34 18.48 -5.28
CA ARG A 36 -3.11 19.48 -6.34
C ARG A 36 -4.27 19.51 -7.32
N SER A 37 -4.72 18.35 -7.79
CA SER A 37 -5.84 18.25 -8.73
C SER A 37 -7.21 18.16 -8.05
N ARG A 38 -7.25 18.13 -6.72
CA ARG A 38 -8.44 18.01 -5.87
C ARG A 38 -9.38 16.90 -6.34
N ARG A 39 -8.83 15.69 -6.48
CA ARG A 39 -9.61 14.53 -6.93
C ARG A 39 -9.13 13.24 -6.29
N TRP A 40 -10.07 12.33 -6.10
CA TRP A 40 -9.78 10.92 -5.84
C TRP A 40 -9.17 10.27 -7.09
N LEU A 41 -7.99 9.68 -6.92
CA LEU A 41 -7.30 8.86 -7.92
C LEU A 41 -7.77 7.40 -7.85
N THR A 42 -8.08 6.92 -6.65
CA THR A 42 -8.77 5.65 -6.37
C THR A 42 -9.62 5.81 -5.10
N GLY A 43 -10.64 4.98 -4.94
CA GLY A 43 -11.61 5.06 -3.85
C GLY A 43 -12.55 6.27 -3.97
N GLY A 44 -12.95 6.81 -2.83
CA GLY A 44 -13.83 7.96 -2.74
C GLY A 44 -14.18 8.30 -1.30
N GLY A 45 -14.83 9.43 -1.09
CA GLY A 45 -15.17 9.94 0.23
C GLY A 45 -15.33 11.46 0.20
N ALA A 46 -15.44 12.06 1.38
CA ALA A 46 -15.30 13.50 1.52
C ALA A 46 -13.87 13.92 1.16
N ASP A 47 -13.70 15.09 0.55
CA ASP A 47 -12.37 15.65 0.29
C ASP A 47 -11.60 15.78 1.62
N PRO A 48 -10.36 15.26 1.73
CA PRO A 48 -9.54 15.46 2.91
C PRO A 48 -9.26 16.94 3.17
N GLU A 49 -9.31 17.35 4.43
CA GLU A 49 -9.09 18.73 4.87
C GLU A 49 -7.88 18.85 5.82
N GLY A 50 -7.32 20.05 5.97
CA GLY A 50 -6.27 20.32 6.96
C GLY A 50 -4.83 20.01 6.52
N PHE A 51 -4.61 19.60 5.27
CA PHE A 51 -3.27 19.35 4.73
C PHE A 51 -2.68 20.62 4.07
N PRO A 52 -1.57 21.18 4.60
CA PRO A 52 -1.08 22.50 4.21
C PRO A 52 -0.20 22.52 2.96
N THR A 53 0.14 21.35 2.41
CA THR A 53 1.18 21.17 1.38
C THR A 53 0.69 20.25 0.26
N ASP A 54 1.18 20.47 -0.95
CA ASP A 54 0.94 19.61 -2.11
C ASP A 54 1.43 18.17 -1.86
N GLY A 55 0.60 17.21 -2.26
CA GLY A 55 0.87 15.80 -2.02
C GLY A 55 -0.33 14.94 -2.36
N TYR A 56 -0.28 13.73 -1.86
CA TYR A 56 -1.39 12.79 -1.90
C TYR A 56 -1.87 12.51 -0.49
N VAL A 57 -3.16 12.26 -0.30
CA VAL A 57 -3.69 11.77 0.97
C VAL A 57 -4.10 10.33 0.77
N LEU A 58 -3.45 9.42 1.50
CA LEU A 58 -3.87 8.02 1.61
C LEU A 58 -4.93 7.94 2.71
N ALA A 59 -6.14 7.53 2.36
CA ALA A 59 -7.24 7.29 3.29
C ALA A 59 -7.41 5.79 3.50
N LEU A 60 -7.30 5.34 4.75
CA LEU A 60 -7.49 3.96 5.19
C LEU A 60 -8.62 3.91 6.22
N GLY A 61 -9.86 3.79 5.73
CA GLY A 61 -11.07 4.05 6.52
C GLY A 61 -11.11 5.50 7.00
N ALA A 62 -11.18 5.71 8.31
CA ALA A 62 -11.18 7.04 8.93
C ALA A 62 -9.78 7.66 9.13
N ASN A 63 -8.71 6.91 8.82
CA ASN A 63 -7.34 7.39 8.99
C ASN A 63 -6.84 8.01 7.69
N GLU A 64 -6.33 9.23 7.76
CA GLU A 64 -5.78 9.96 6.63
C GLU A 64 -4.30 10.26 6.86
N THR A 65 -3.46 9.96 5.86
CA THR A 65 -2.00 10.19 5.92
C THR A 65 -1.54 11.01 4.72
N LEU A 66 -0.79 12.08 4.98
CA LEU A 66 -0.19 12.92 3.94
C LEU A 66 1.08 12.28 3.40
N LEU A 67 1.10 12.05 2.08
CA LEU A 67 2.24 11.61 1.30
C LEU A 67 2.78 12.79 0.49
N LEU A 68 3.95 13.29 0.89
CA LEU A 68 4.51 14.50 0.30
C LEU A 68 4.90 14.29 -1.17
N ALA A 69 4.50 15.23 -2.04
CA ALA A 69 4.88 15.18 -3.46
C ALA A 69 6.40 15.28 -3.68
N SER A 70 7.14 15.87 -2.74
CA SER A 70 8.60 15.97 -2.78
C SER A 70 9.32 14.65 -2.49
N THR A 71 8.66 13.68 -1.85
CA THR A 71 9.22 12.34 -1.61
C THR A 71 9.49 11.64 -2.95
N PRO A 72 10.52 10.80 -3.11
CA PRO A 72 10.69 9.99 -4.33
C PRO A 72 9.51 9.03 -4.57
N ALA A 73 9.19 8.75 -5.85
CA ALA A 73 8.07 7.88 -6.21
C ALA A 73 8.22 6.45 -5.66
N ASP A 74 9.44 5.93 -5.70
CA ASP A 74 9.81 4.62 -5.19
C ASP A 74 9.56 4.51 -3.67
N VAL A 75 9.95 5.55 -2.93
CA VAL A 75 9.73 5.64 -1.48
C VAL A 75 8.24 5.72 -1.15
N LEU A 76 7.46 6.56 -1.86
CA LEU A 76 6.01 6.61 -1.65
C LEU A 76 5.32 5.28 -1.96
N THR A 77 5.82 4.55 -2.95
CA THR A 77 5.24 3.27 -3.37
C THR A 77 5.40 2.22 -2.28
N GLU A 78 6.59 2.12 -1.67
CA GLU A 78 6.80 1.25 -0.50
C GLU A 78 6.00 1.73 0.72
N GLU A 79 6.00 3.03 1.00
CA GLU A 79 5.32 3.63 2.14
C GLU A 79 3.80 3.39 2.10
N ILE A 80 3.16 3.52 0.94
CA ILE A 80 1.73 3.22 0.77
C ILE A 80 1.42 1.78 1.19
N VAL A 81 2.22 0.81 0.73
CA VAL A 81 1.95 -0.60 1.03
C VAL A 81 2.25 -0.92 2.48
N SER A 82 3.30 -0.32 3.06
CA SER A 82 3.59 -0.44 4.50
C SER A 82 2.42 0.09 5.33
N LEU A 83 1.86 1.26 5.01
CA LEU A 83 0.73 1.83 5.74
C LEU A 83 -0.53 0.97 5.60
N ILE A 84 -0.79 0.41 4.42
CA ILE A 84 -1.88 -0.54 4.21
C ILE A 84 -1.68 -1.79 5.06
N GLN A 85 -0.46 -2.33 5.07
CA GLN A 85 -0.10 -3.50 5.86
C GLN A 85 -0.30 -3.27 7.35
N ASP A 86 0.24 -2.16 7.88
CA ASP A 86 0.10 -1.78 9.28
C ASP A 86 -1.38 -1.67 9.66
N ARG A 87 -2.19 -1.03 8.80
CA ARG A 87 -3.63 -0.91 9.04
C ARG A 87 -4.34 -2.27 9.09
N VAL A 88 -3.98 -3.19 8.20
CA VAL A 88 -4.55 -4.55 8.19
C VAL A 88 -4.18 -5.30 9.47
N ILE A 89 -2.93 -5.17 9.92
CA ILE A 89 -2.48 -5.78 11.18
C ILE A 89 -3.26 -5.20 12.35
N ASP A 90 -3.44 -3.87 12.38
CA ASP A 90 -4.21 -3.19 13.43
C ASP A 90 -5.68 -3.62 13.46
N GLU A 91 -6.34 -3.73 12.30
CA GLU A 91 -7.77 -4.10 12.21
C GLU A 91 -8.01 -5.58 12.53
N THR A 92 -7.12 -6.46 12.09
CA THR A 92 -7.29 -7.91 12.25
C THR A 92 -6.70 -8.44 13.56
N GLY A 93 -5.78 -7.69 14.18
CA GLY A 93 -4.98 -8.13 15.32
C GLY A 93 -4.03 -9.28 14.97
N ARG A 94 -3.72 -9.48 13.69
CA ARG A 94 -2.90 -10.60 13.19
C ARG A 94 -1.82 -10.09 12.23
N PRO A 95 -0.61 -10.66 12.26
CA PRO A 95 0.41 -10.32 11.29
C PRO A 95 -0.05 -10.66 9.86
N TRP A 96 0.22 -9.77 8.91
CA TRP A 96 -0.07 -9.98 7.50
C TRP A 96 0.89 -9.17 6.62
N PRO A 97 1.26 -9.63 5.41
CA PRO A 97 1.14 -11.01 4.99
C PRO A 97 2.21 -11.87 5.65
N THR A 98 1.90 -13.15 5.87
CA THR A 98 2.86 -14.10 6.44
C THR A 98 3.20 -15.21 5.48
N VAL A 99 4.41 -15.75 5.59
CA VAL A 99 4.80 -17.00 4.95
C VAL A 99 5.17 -18.03 6.02
N GLN A 100 4.68 -19.26 5.84
CA GLN A 100 5.09 -20.37 6.69
C GLN A 100 6.53 -20.76 6.34
N VAL A 101 7.39 -20.77 7.35
CA VAL A 101 8.76 -21.31 7.26
C VAL A 101 8.77 -22.61 8.06
N ASP A 102 9.35 -23.67 7.49
CA ASP A 102 9.31 -25.02 8.08
C ASP A 102 9.96 -25.04 9.46
N GLY A 103 9.18 -25.41 10.48
CA GLY A 103 9.63 -25.50 11.87
C GLY A 103 9.77 -24.17 12.60
N GLU A 104 9.36 -23.05 11.98
CA GLU A 104 9.47 -21.70 12.54
C GLU A 104 8.11 -21.00 12.66
N THR A 105 8.08 -19.94 13.47
CA THR A 105 6.95 -19.00 13.52
C THR A 105 6.77 -18.37 12.13
N PRO A 106 5.52 -18.18 11.64
CA PRO A 106 5.29 -17.50 10.36
C PRO A 106 6.02 -16.17 10.29
N ALA A 107 6.79 -15.98 9.22
CA ALA A 107 7.54 -14.75 8.99
C ALA A 107 6.65 -13.71 8.32
N VAL A 108 6.63 -12.49 8.86
CA VAL A 108 5.92 -11.35 8.23
C VAL A 108 6.70 -10.88 7.02
N LEU A 109 6.01 -10.72 5.90
CA LEU A 109 6.59 -10.22 4.67
C LEU A 109 6.62 -8.69 4.69
N GLU A 110 7.73 -8.11 4.26
CA GLU A 110 7.89 -6.66 4.16
C GLU A 110 7.79 -6.19 2.71
N PRO A 111 7.10 -5.08 2.41
CA PRO A 111 7.08 -4.52 1.06
C PRO A 111 8.42 -3.85 0.76
N ARG A 112 9.01 -4.18 -0.39
CA ARG A 112 10.26 -3.56 -0.88
C ARG A 112 10.22 -3.39 -2.39
N LEU A 113 10.84 -2.32 -2.89
CA LEU A 113 11.06 -2.12 -4.31
C LEU A 113 12.40 -2.75 -4.70
N VAL A 114 12.36 -3.75 -5.58
CA VAL A 114 13.54 -4.44 -6.12
C VAL A 114 13.53 -4.24 -7.64
N ASP A 115 14.55 -3.55 -8.16
CA ASP A 115 14.68 -3.22 -9.58
C ASP A 115 13.40 -2.61 -10.20
N GLY A 116 12.76 -1.69 -9.47
CA GLY A 116 11.52 -1.03 -9.87
C GLY A 116 10.26 -1.90 -9.78
N THR A 117 10.37 -3.11 -9.22
CA THR A 117 9.24 -4.02 -8.97
C THR A 117 8.95 -4.11 -7.48
N LEU A 118 7.71 -3.81 -7.09
CA LEU A 118 7.30 -3.93 -5.70
C LEU A 118 7.00 -5.39 -5.36
N VAL A 119 7.69 -5.90 -4.34
CA VAL A 119 7.65 -7.31 -3.93
C VAL A 119 7.43 -7.42 -2.42
N TRP A 120 6.82 -8.53 -2.01
CA TRP A 120 6.82 -9.02 -0.65
C TRP A 120 8.13 -9.77 -0.39
N MET A 121 8.88 -9.33 0.62
CA MET A 121 10.20 -9.87 0.98
C MET A 121 10.14 -10.60 2.32
N SER A 122 10.89 -11.68 2.47
CA SER A 122 11.21 -12.31 3.76
C SER A 122 12.71 -12.48 3.88
N HIS A 123 13.32 -11.98 4.95
CA HIS A 123 14.75 -12.12 5.24
C HIS A 123 15.67 -11.83 4.02
N GLY A 124 15.38 -10.77 3.26
CA GLY A 124 16.16 -10.38 2.08
C GLY A 124 15.90 -11.20 0.82
N THR A 125 14.93 -12.11 0.83
CA THR A 125 14.52 -12.93 -0.32
C THR A 125 13.13 -12.52 -0.82
N PRO A 126 12.96 -12.24 -2.13
CA PRO A 126 11.64 -12.00 -2.71
C PRO A 126 10.77 -13.26 -2.66
N VAL A 127 9.56 -13.11 -2.11
CA VAL A 127 8.57 -14.20 -2.00
C VAL A 127 7.55 -14.10 -3.13
N ALA A 128 6.95 -12.92 -3.33
CA ALA A 128 5.95 -12.69 -4.36
C ALA A 128 5.98 -11.23 -4.83
N ARG A 129 5.48 -10.97 -6.04
CA ARG A 129 5.19 -9.58 -6.47
C ARG A 129 3.93 -9.09 -5.77
N LEU A 130 3.84 -7.78 -5.51
CA LEU A 130 2.59 -7.19 -5.05
C LEU A 130 1.47 -7.47 -6.08
N GLY A 131 0.29 -7.85 -5.59
CA GLY A 131 -0.85 -8.26 -6.38
C GLY A 131 -0.77 -9.70 -6.88
N GLN A 132 0.23 -10.48 -6.44
CA GLN A 132 0.44 -11.90 -6.77
C GLN A 132 0.67 -12.77 -5.54
N LEU A 133 0.32 -12.29 -4.34
CA LEU A 133 0.45 -13.09 -3.12
C LEU A 133 -0.51 -14.29 -3.19
N ALA A 134 0.01 -15.51 -3.01
CA ALA A 134 -0.81 -16.72 -3.02
C ALA A 134 -1.66 -16.79 -1.74
N PRO A 135 -2.91 -17.28 -1.81
CA PRO A 135 -3.67 -17.57 -0.61
C PRO A 135 -2.92 -18.60 0.25
N GLU A 136 -3.04 -18.47 1.57
CA GLU A 136 -2.52 -19.47 2.51
C GLU A 136 -3.17 -20.83 2.22
N ALA A 137 -2.36 -21.89 2.18
CA ALA A 137 -2.78 -23.26 1.86
C ALA A 137 -3.41 -23.96 3.07
#